data_AF-H6RM32-F1
#
_entry.id   AF-H6RM32-F1
#
_cell.length_a   1.000
_cell.length_b   1.000
_cell.length_c   1.000
_cell.angle_alpha   90.00
_cell.angle_beta   90.00
_cell.angle_gamma   90.00
#
_symmetry.space_group_name_H-M   'P 1'
#
loop_
_entity.id
_entity.type
_entity.pdbx_description
1 polymer ?
#
loop_
_entity_poly.entity_id
_entity_poly.type
_entity_poly.pdbx_seq_one_letter_code
_entity_poly.pdbx_strand_id
1 'polypeptide(L)'
;MVMGSMLVWPAFALVGFLSCVAVVVALGASSTARYEFARNAAQESRAAVAPRADNHPAGRRSPARSGAAHDGQGQAQAVAVAVRPAPASQAPTGPAWWLVDDAAQVVAGPFDDQVDAEWAALAGELAAIAVHGVRRADATVAPRPSAVDRAWLTELGDQLDRLPEDWDALISDTDPLTTLVVEVAAALVEAGLPLHDAAGGRPAGGVCLVPDVASGGVLVGWRTHDRMSVQNVRGTTADAAVQQLMNDAVACTLAQLGFVVHTFGEVGCSLVTALR
;
A
#
# COMPACT_ATOMS: atom_id res chain seq x y z
N MET A 1 -18.92 -52.76 -17.81
CA MET A 1 -17.84 -52.22 -16.95
C MET A 1 -17.64 -50.74 -17.27
N VAL A 2 -18.61 -49.86 -16.96
CA VAL A 2 -18.55 -48.40 -17.29
C VAL A 2 -19.15 -47.53 -16.16
N MET A 3 -19.63 -48.10 -15.05
CA MET A 3 -20.29 -47.33 -13.97
C MET A 3 -19.30 -46.73 -12.94
N GLY A 4 -18.02 -47.10 -12.97
CA GLY A 4 -17.02 -46.66 -11.99
C GLY A 4 -16.40 -45.28 -12.29
N SER A 5 -16.47 -44.81 -13.53
CA SER A 5 -15.78 -43.60 -13.99
C SER A 5 -16.57 -42.29 -13.79
N MET A 6 -17.88 -42.35 -13.55
CA MET A 6 -18.71 -41.15 -13.32
C MET A 6 -18.70 -40.64 -11.86
N LEU A 7 -18.28 -41.44 -10.89
CA LEU A 7 -18.19 -41.05 -9.47
C LEU A 7 -16.81 -40.50 -9.07
N VAL A 8 -15.77 -40.77 -9.86
CA VAL A 8 -14.40 -40.35 -9.57
C VAL A 8 -14.21 -38.85 -9.81
N TRP A 9 -14.89 -38.30 -10.82
CA TRP A 9 -14.83 -36.87 -11.16
C TRP A 9 -15.34 -35.91 -10.07
N PRO A 10 -16.54 -36.10 -9.49
CA PRO A 10 -17.01 -35.23 -8.41
C PRO A 10 -16.16 -35.36 -7.14
N ALA A 11 -15.59 -36.53 -6.86
CA ALA A 11 -14.71 -36.73 -5.71
C ALA A 11 -13.41 -35.90 -5.84
N PHE A 12 -12.79 -35.86 -7.02
CA PHE A 12 -11.60 -35.03 -7.26
C PHE A 12 -11.91 -33.53 -7.18
N ALA A 13 -13.07 -33.09 -7.70
CA ALA A 13 -13.49 -31.69 -7.57
C ALA A 13 -13.70 -31.27 -6.11
N LEU A 14 -14.30 -32.15 -5.30
CA LEU A 14 -14.55 -31.88 -3.88
C LEU A 14 -13.24 -31.82 -3.07
N VAL A 15 -12.30 -32.73 -3.35
CA VAL A 15 -10.97 -32.71 -2.73
C VAL A 15 -10.17 -31.47 -3.14
N GLY A 16 -10.21 -31.08 -4.41
CA GLY A 16 -9.57 -29.85 -4.90
C GLY A 16 -10.15 -28.60 -4.24
N PHE A 17 -11.48 -28.50 -4.16
CA PHE A 17 -12.16 -27.40 -3.50
C PHE A 17 -11.80 -27.30 -2.01
N LEU A 18 -11.85 -28.41 -1.28
CA LEU A 18 -11.47 -28.44 0.14
C LEU A 18 -10.00 -28.08 0.36
N SER A 19 -9.12 -28.48 -0.57
CA SER A 19 -7.70 -28.12 -0.53
C SER A 19 -7.51 -26.60 -0.73
N CYS A 20 -8.20 -25.99 -1.70
CA CYS A 20 -8.19 -24.54 -1.88
C CYS A 20 -8.72 -23.78 -0.65
N VAL A 21 -9.83 -24.24 -0.06
CA VAL A 21 -10.39 -23.63 1.16
C VAL A 21 -9.40 -23.70 2.31
N ALA A 22 -8.74 -24.85 2.52
CA ALA A 22 -7.74 -25.00 3.57
C ALA A 22 -6.54 -24.05 3.37
N VAL A 23 -6.09 -23.86 2.13
CA VAL A 23 -5.00 -22.92 1.79
C VAL A 23 -5.41 -21.48 2.07
N VAL A 24 -6.62 -21.06 1.69
CA VAL A 24 -7.12 -19.71 1.95
C VAL A 24 -7.22 -19.43 3.46
N VAL A 25 -7.74 -20.39 4.24
CA VAL A 25 -7.83 -20.28 5.70
C VAL A 25 -6.43 -20.20 6.33
N ALA A 26 -5.48 -21.02 5.87
CA ALA A 26 -4.10 -20.98 6.36
C ALA A 26 -3.39 -19.66 6.01
N LEU A 27 -3.59 -19.13 4.79
CA LEU A 27 -3.07 -17.82 4.40
C LEU A 27 -3.68 -16.70 5.25
N GLY A 28 -5.00 -16.73 5.45
CA GLY A 28 -5.72 -15.76 6.30
C GLY A 28 -5.20 -15.76 7.73
N ALA A 29 -5.05 -16.94 8.34
CA ALA A 29 -4.52 -17.08 9.70
C ALA A 29 -3.05 -16.65 9.81
N SER A 30 -2.23 -16.92 8.79
CA SER A 30 -0.82 -16.48 8.76
C SER A 30 -0.68 -14.96 8.62
N SER A 31 -1.62 -14.30 7.93
CA SER A 31 -1.70 -12.85 7.79
C SER A 31 -2.05 -12.18 9.13
N THR A 32 -2.99 -12.75 9.87
CA THR A 32 -3.38 -12.21 11.20
C THR A 32 -2.25 -12.36 12.23
N ALA A 33 -1.51 -13.48 12.20
CA ALA A 33 -0.38 -13.70 13.10
C ALA A 33 0.74 -12.66 12.88
N ARG A 34 1.05 -12.32 11.62
CA ARG A 34 2.08 -11.31 11.30
C ARG A 34 1.67 -9.91 11.76
N TYR A 35 0.37 -9.62 11.75
CA TYR A 35 -0.20 -8.36 12.25
C TYR A 35 -0.10 -8.25 13.78
N GLU A 36 -0.36 -9.34 14.51
CA GLU A 36 -0.20 -9.36 15.98
C GLU A 36 1.26 -9.29 16.43
N PHE A 37 2.19 -9.95 15.71
CA PHE A 37 3.63 -9.85 16.02
C PHE A 37 4.19 -8.45 15.74
N ALA A 38 3.78 -7.80 14.65
CA ALA A 38 4.18 -6.43 14.35
C ALA A 38 3.62 -5.43 15.39
N ARG A 39 2.38 -5.65 15.85
CA ARG A 39 1.74 -4.84 16.89
C ARG A 39 2.41 -5.00 18.26
N ASN A 40 2.78 -6.23 18.66
CA ASN A 40 3.48 -6.49 19.93
C ASN A 40 4.92 -5.95 19.92
N ALA A 41 5.65 -6.07 18.81
CA ALA A 41 7.01 -5.54 18.70
C ALA A 41 7.06 -3.99 18.75
N ALA A 42 6.05 -3.32 18.18
CA ALA A 42 5.91 -1.86 18.28
C ALA A 42 5.56 -1.41 19.72
N GLN A 43 4.83 -2.23 20.48
CA GLN A 43 4.42 -1.92 21.85
C GLN A 43 5.56 -2.15 22.87
N GLU A 44 6.39 -3.18 22.68
CA GLU A 44 7.62 -3.39 23.46
C GLU A 44 8.68 -2.30 23.22
N SER A 45 8.82 -1.83 21.98
CA SER A 45 9.72 -0.72 21.64
C SER A 45 9.28 0.61 22.30
N ARG A 46 7.97 0.82 22.46
CA ARG A 46 7.41 2.00 23.15
C ARG A 46 7.55 1.91 24.67
N ALA A 47 7.54 0.70 25.23
CA ALA A 47 7.82 0.48 26.66
C ALA A 47 9.32 0.64 27.00
N ALA A 48 10.22 0.34 26.06
CA ALA A 48 11.67 0.48 26.24
C ALA A 48 12.19 1.93 26.14
N VAL A 49 11.41 2.85 25.53
CA VAL A 49 11.82 4.25 25.29
C VAL A 49 11.14 5.25 26.24
N ALA A 50 10.29 4.79 27.17
CA ALA A 50 9.71 5.67 28.19
C ALA A 50 10.78 6.09 29.22
N PRO A 51 11.08 7.40 29.38
CA PRO A 51 11.88 7.87 30.50
C PRO A 51 11.10 7.61 31.78
N ARG A 52 11.75 7.02 32.79
CA ARG A 52 11.25 7.03 34.19
C ARG A 52 11.04 8.48 34.60
N ALA A 53 9.80 8.95 34.51
CA ALA A 53 9.36 10.20 35.10
C ALA A 53 9.15 9.97 36.61
N ASP A 54 10.27 9.83 37.32
CA ASP A 54 10.28 10.14 38.75
C ASP A 54 10.06 11.65 38.88
N ASN A 55 8.99 12.00 39.61
CA ASN A 55 8.71 13.26 40.32
C ASN A 55 7.32 13.83 40.01
N HIS A 56 6.31 13.20 40.62
CA HIS A 56 4.99 13.78 40.79
C HIS A 56 4.99 14.77 41.98
N PRO A 57 4.52 16.03 41.84
CA PRO A 57 4.40 16.96 42.94
C PRO A 57 2.98 16.84 43.55
N ALA A 58 2.82 15.89 44.47
CA ALA A 58 1.66 15.86 45.35
C ALA A 58 2.03 15.23 46.71
N GLY A 59 2.07 16.07 47.76
CA GLY A 59 1.74 15.65 49.12
C GLY A 59 2.83 15.00 49.96
N ARG A 60 3.74 15.80 50.51
CA ARG A 60 4.35 15.49 51.82
C ARG A 60 3.24 15.51 52.89
N ARG A 61 2.99 14.38 53.56
CA ARG A 61 2.46 14.34 54.93
C ARG A 61 3.39 13.52 55.80
N SER A 62 3.88 14.15 56.87
CA SER A 62 4.63 13.53 57.96
C SER A 62 3.73 12.64 58.84
N PRO A 63 4.31 11.72 59.63
CA PRO A 63 3.57 10.60 60.23
C PRO A 63 3.07 10.88 61.66
N ALA A 64 2.14 10.00 62.06
CA ALA A 64 1.71 9.64 63.42
C ALA A 64 0.66 10.51 64.16
N ARG A 65 -0.55 9.96 64.33
CA ARG A 65 -1.08 9.59 65.66
C ARG A 65 -2.29 8.65 65.57
N SER A 66 -2.33 7.74 66.53
CA SER A 66 -3.24 6.60 66.76
C SER A 66 -4.73 6.92 66.83
N GLY A 67 -5.57 5.93 66.51
CA GLY A 67 -6.92 5.86 67.06
C GLY A 67 -7.93 4.98 66.30
N ALA A 68 -8.13 3.77 66.83
CA ALA A 68 -9.38 2.99 66.88
C ALA A 68 -9.99 2.36 65.60
N ALA A 69 -10.34 1.09 65.78
CA ALA A 69 -11.00 0.16 64.86
C ALA A 69 -12.48 0.49 64.63
N HIS A 70 -13.02 0.13 63.46
CA HIS A 70 -14.34 -0.47 63.30
C HIS A 70 -14.47 -1.22 61.95
N ASP A 71 -15.21 -2.32 62.03
CA ASP A 71 -15.48 -3.33 61.02
C ASP A 71 -16.26 -2.85 59.78
N GLY A 72 -16.13 -3.61 58.70
CA GLY A 72 -17.31 -4.06 57.95
C GLY A 72 -17.56 -3.49 56.56
N GLN A 73 -17.74 -4.44 55.64
CA GLN A 73 -18.55 -4.39 54.41
C GLN A 73 -17.87 -3.95 53.10
N GLY A 74 -17.59 -4.97 52.28
CA GLY A 74 -17.35 -4.84 50.85
C GLY A 74 -18.60 -4.33 50.14
N GLN A 75 -18.43 -3.26 49.38
CA GLN A 75 -19.45 -2.67 48.55
C GLN A 75 -18.95 -2.73 47.10
N ALA A 76 -19.66 -3.49 46.27
CA ALA A 76 -19.40 -3.63 44.85
C ALA A 76 -19.43 -2.25 44.18
N GLN A 77 -18.27 -1.80 43.70
CA GLN A 77 -18.13 -0.57 42.96
C GLN A 77 -18.72 -0.77 41.55
N ALA A 78 -19.84 -0.08 41.30
CA ALA A 78 -20.42 0.05 39.98
C ALA A 78 -19.39 0.61 39.01
N VAL A 79 -19.23 -0.05 37.86
CA VAL A 79 -18.34 0.37 36.77
C VAL A 79 -18.85 1.72 36.27
N ALA A 80 -18.13 2.79 36.61
CA ALA A 80 -18.38 4.11 36.08
C ALA A 80 -18.21 4.05 34.56
N VAL A 81 -19.29 4.38 33.84
CA VAL A 81 -19.25 4.62 32.39
C VAL A 81 -18.15 5.65 32.14
N ALA A 82 -17.11 5.24 31.43
CA ALA A 82 -16.04 6.12 31.02
C ALA A 82 -16.62 7.12 30.01
N VAL A 83 -16.95 8.32 30.48
CA VAL A 83 -17.20 9.47 29.61
C VAL A 83 -15.85 9.82 28.98
N ARG A 84 -15.71 9.54 27.67
CA ARG A 84 -14.56 9.98 26.88
C ARG A 84 -14.44 11.50 27.03
N PRO A 85 -13.31 12.04 27.52
CA PRO A 85 -13.10 13.48 27.52
C PRO A 85 -13.23 13.97 26.09
N ALA A 86 -14.09 14.98 25.86
CA ALA A 86 -14.14 15.66 24.58
C ALA A 86 -12.72 16.15 24.24
N PRO A 87 -12.15 15.82 23.07
CA PRO A 87 -10.82 16.28 22.73
C PRO A 87 -10.83 17.81 22.72
N ALA A 88 -9.91 18.40 23.46
CA ALA A 88 -9.67 19.83 23.44
C ALA A 88 -9.43 20.25 21.98
N SER A 89 -10.30 21.10 21.45
CA SER A 89 -10.22 21.65 20.10
C SER A 89 -9.05 22.63 19.98
N GLN A 90 -7.82 22.14 20.06
CA GLN A 90 -6.72 22.79 19.38
C GLN A 90 -6.76 22.28 17.95
N ALA A 91 -7.27 23.11 17.04
CA ALA A 91 -7.15 22.84 15.63
C ALA A 91 -5.66 22.58 15.33
N PRO A 92 -5.30 21.44 14.74
CA PRO A 92 -3.91 21.09 14.51
C PRO A 92 -3.29 22.17 13.65
N THR A 93 -2.11 22.63 14.05
CA THR A 93 -1.37 23.69 13.36
C THR A 93 -0.67 23.17 12.09
N GLY A 94 -0.81 21.89 11.78
CA GLY A 94 -0.24 21.23 10.60
C GLY A 94 -1.24 20.30 9.89
N PRO A 95 -0.81 19.65 8.80
CA PRO A 95 -1.66 18.70 8.07
C PRO A 95 -2.14 17.55 8.97
N ALA A 96 -3.40 17.16 8.80
CA ALA A 96 -4.03 16.05 9.51
C ALA A 96 -5.09 15.38 8.61
N TRP A 97 -5.67 14.28 9.06
CA TRP A 97 -6.77 13.62 8.36
C TRP A 97 -8.11 14.27 8.72
N TRP A 98 -8.92 14.54 7.70
CA TRP A 98 -10.25 15.15 7.83
C TRP A 98 -11.25 14.34 7.03
N LEU A 99 -12.49 14.26 7.50
CA LEU A 99 -13.60 13.76 6.68
C LEU A 99 -14.24 14.91 5.94
N VAL A 100 -14.41 14.74 4.63
CA VAL A 100 -14.92 15.76 3.72
C VAL A 100 -16.12 15.19 2.95
N ASP A 101 -17.23 15.93 2.92
CA ASP A 101 -18.44 15.54 2.17
C ASP A 101 -18.34 15.84 0.66
N ASP A 102 -19.40 15.52 -0.08
CA ASP A 102 -19.51 15.77 -1.52
C ASP A 102 -19.42 17.27 -1.90
N ALA A 103 -19.66 18.18 -0.95
CA ALA A 103 -19.51 19.63 -1.13
C ALA A 103 -18.09 20.13 -0.82
N ALA A 104 -17.13 19.21 -0.64
CA ALA A 104 -15.75 19.48 -0.26
C ALA A 104 -15.62 20.19 1.12
N GLN A 105 -16.61 20.03 1.99
CA GLN A 105 -16.63 20.62 3.33
C GLN A 105 -16.20 19.63 4.40
N VAL A 106 -15.39 20.09 5.36
CA VAL A 106 -15.00 19.27 6.51
C VAL A 106 -16.21 19.00 7.40
N VAL A 107 -16.56 17.73 7.53
CA VAL A 107 -17.64 17.26 8.41
C VAL A 107 -17.13 16.69 9.73
N ALA A 108 -15.89 16.21 9.78
CA ALA A 108 -15.25 15.73 11.01
C ALA A 108 -13.72 15.76 10.94
N GLY A 109 -13.08 15.70 12.11
CA GLY A 109 -11.63 15.65 12.29
C GLY A 109 -11.11 16.71 13.27
N PRO A 110 -9.79 16.80 13.45
CA PRO A 110 -8.78 15.97 12.80
C PRO A 110 -8.76 14.53 13.35
N PHE A 111 -8.29 13.59 12.53
CA PHE A 111 -7.97 12.21 12.90
C PHE A 111 -6.46 11.97 12.86
N ASP A 112 -5.98 11.02 13.67
CA ASP A 112 -4.55 10.69 13.77
C ASP A 112 -4.05 9.99 12.50
N ASP A 113 -4.87 9.10 11.94
CA ASP A 113 -4.59 8.39 10.68
C ASP A 113 -5.85 8.24 9.79
N GLN A 114 -5.63 7.72 8.58
CA GLN A 114 -6.68 7.50 7.59
C GLN A 114 -7.70 6.47 8.06
N VAL A 115 -7.23 5.41 8.73
CA VAL A 115 -8.07 4.29 9.16
C VAL A 115 -9.05 4.77 10.22
N ASP A 116 -8.61 5.59 11.17
CA ASP A 116 -9.47 6.21 12.17
C ASP A 116 -10.52 7.13 11.53
N ALA A 117 -10.15 7.90 10.50
CA ALA A 117 -11.09 8.73 9.75
C ALA A 117 -12.14 7.87 9.02
N GLU A 118 -11.71 6.83 8.30
CA GLU A 118 -12.60 5.92 7.57
C GLU A 118 -13.53 5.15 8.50
N TRP A 119 -13.04 4.68 9.65
CA TRP A 119 -13.88 4.07 10.69
C TRP A 119 -14.91 5.03 11.23
N ALA A 120 -14.56 6.30 11.43
CA ALA A 120 -15.51 7.32 11.88
C ALA A 120 -16.57 7.62 10.82
N ALA A 121 -16.20 7.64 9.53
CA ALA A 121 -17.15 7.78 8.43
C ALA A 121 -18.13 6.62 8.37
N LEU A 122 -17.63 5.38 8.44
CA LEU A 122 -18.43 4.18 8.41
C LEU A 122 -19.38 4.08 9.62
N ALA A 123 -18.87 4.31 10.83
CA ALA A 123 -19.66 4.25 12.05
C ALA A 123 -20.72 5.36 12.15
N GLY A 124 -20.45 6.50 11.52
CA GLY A 124 -21.38 7.63 11.43
C GLY A 124 -22.32 7.59 10.22
N GLU A 125 -22.22 6.56 9.37
CA GLU A 125 -22.92 6.48 8.08
C GLU A 125 -22.78 7.76 7.24
N LEU A 126 -21.59 8.38 7.30
CA LEU A 126 -21.29 9.63 6.60
C LEU A 126 -20.93 9.34 5.15
N ALA A 127 -21.60 10.02 4.21
CA ALA A 127 -21.14 10.12 2.82
C ALA A 127 -19.96 11.11 2.76
N ALA A 128 -18.80 10.68 3.24
CA ALA A 128 -17.59 11.48 3.32
C ALA A 128 -16.35 10.65 3.03
N ILE A 129 -15.31 11.30 2.50
CA ILE A 129 -14.01 10.71 2.21
C ILE A 129 -12.94 11.26 3.15
N ALA A 130 -11.94 10.44 3.47
CA ALA A 130 -10.78 10.86 4.25
C ALA A 130 -9.80 11.64 3.36
N VAL A 131 -9.44 12.85 3.78
CA VAL A 131 -8.49 13.72 3.08
C VAL A 131 -7.41 14.19 4.04
N HIS A 132 -6.15 13.96 3.70
CA HIS A 132 -5.02 14.49 4.44
C HIS A 132 -4.69 15.91 3.96
N GLY A 133 -4.63 16.87 4.89
CA GLY A 133 -4.35 18.25 4.54
C GLY A 133 -4.56 19.26 5.66
N VAL A 134 -4.51 20.54 5.27
CA VAL A 134 -4.70 21.66 6.19
C VAL A 134 -6.11 22.20 6.01
N ARG A 135 -6.92 22.18 7.07
CA ARG A 135 -8.24 22.80 7.07
C ARG A 135 -8.11 24.32 6.91
N ARG A 136 -8.80 24.89 5.93
CA ARG A 136 -8.88 26.32 5.67
C ARG A 136 -9.99 26.99 6.49
N ALA A 137 -10.00 28.32 6.50
CA ALA A 137 -11.02 29.11 7.20
C ALA A 137 -12.43 28.95 6.59
N ASP A 138 -12.52 28.61 5.30
CA ASP A 138 -13.76 28.34 4.57
C ASP A 138 -14.30 26.91 4.80
N ALA A 139 -13.76 26.19 5.79
CA ALA A 139 -14.07 24.80 6.11
C ALA A 139 -13.72 23.77 5.01
N THR A 140 -13.01 24.15 3.96
CA THR A 140 -12.40 23.20 3.00
C THR A 140 -11.07 22.65 3.51
N VAL A 141 -10.57 21.58 2.89
CA VAL A 141 -9.21 21.08 3.11
C VAL A 141 -8.31 21.51 1.96
N ALA A 142 -7.13 22.02 2.27
CA ALA A 142 -6.01 22.14 1.34
C ALA A 142 -5.26 20.81 1.32
N PRO A 143 -5.38 19.98 0.28
CA PRO A 143 -4.75 18.66 0.26
C PRO A 143 -3.23 18.78 0.39
N ARG A 144 -2.64 17.87 1.16
CA ARG A 144 -1.20 17.69 1.30
C ARG A 144 -0.89 16.21 1.23
N PRO A 145 0.16 15.78 0.51
CA PRO A 145 0.58 14.38 0.53
C PRO A 145 0.77 13.89 1.96
N SER A 146 0.21 12.72 2.28
CA SER A 146 0.42 12.03 3.55
C SER A 146 1.88 11.54 3.68
N ALA A 147 2.26 11.00 4.84
CA ALA A 147 3.58 10.38 4.97
C ALA A 147 3.75 9.17 4.03
N VAL A 148 2.68 8.40 3.83
CA VAL A 148 2.64 7.26 2.91
C VAL A 148 2.76 7.75 1.47
N ASP A 149 1.98 8.76 1.08
CA ASP A 149 2.01 9.32 -0.28
C ASP A 149 3.41 9.87 -0.61
N ARG A 150 4.06 10.55 0.34
CA ARG A 150 5.43 11.05 0.14
C ARG A 150 6.42 9.91 -0.06
N ALA A 151 6.33 8.85 0.74
CA ALA A 151 7.19 7.68 0.58
C ALA A 151 6.98 7.00 -0.78
N TRP A 152 5.73 6.88 -1.22
CA TRP A 152 5.38 6.39 -2.56
C TRP A 152 5.95 7.28 -3.66
N LEU A 153 5.79 8.61 -3.58
CA LEU A 153 6.33 9.54 -4.57
C LEU A 153 7.86 9.52 -4.62
N THR A 154 8.53 9.31 -3.49
CA THR A 154 9.99 9.11 -3.47
C THR A 154 10.38 7.81 -4.19
N GLU A 155 9.73 6.69 -3.88
CA GLU A 155 10.00 5.42 -4.58
C GLU A 155 9.71 5.55 -6.08
N LEU A 156 8.60 6.15 -6.48
CA LEU A 156 8.27 6.35 -7.88
C LEU A 156 9.31 7.23 -8.58
N GLY A 157 9.78 8.31 -7.93
CA GLY A 157 10.88 9.13 -8.42
C GLY A 157 12.15 8.31 -8.64
N ASP A 158 12.56 7.52 -7.65
CA ASP A 158 13.73 6.63 -7.72
C ASP A 158 13.61 5.57 -8.83
N GLN A 159 12.39 5.20 -9.23
CA GLN A 159 12.13 4.31 -10.37
C GLN A 159 12.19 5.08 -11.70
N LEU A 160 11.61 6.28 -11.78
CA LEU A 160 11.63 7.08 -13.00
C LEU A 160 13.05 7.57 -13.36
N ASP A 161 13.89 7.85 -12.36
CA ASP A 161 15.32 8.19 -12.55
C ASP A 161 16.14 7.08 -13.23
N ARG A 162 15.59 5.87 -13.35
CA ARG A 162 16.22 4.72 -14.05
C ARG A 162 15.98 4.73 -15.54
N LEU A 163 14.99 5.49 -16.00
CA LEU A 163 14.69 5.61 -17.42
C LEU A 163 15.87 6.27 -18.15
N PRO A 164 16.08 5.94 -19.44
CA PRO A 164 17.14 6.55 -20.23
C PRO A 164 17.03 8.09 -20.30
N GLU A 165 18.15 8.80 -20.14
CA GLU A 165 18.22 10.27 -20.18
C GLU A 165 17.70 10.87 -21.50
N ASP A 166 17.75 10.10 -22.58
CA ASP A 166 17.38 10.54 -23.93
C ASP A 166 15.88 10.85 -24.09
N TRP A 167 15.06 10.55 -23.08
CA TRP A 167 13.61 10.71 -23.12
C TRP A 167 13.15 12.15 -23.03
N ASP A 168 13.82 12.94 -22.20
CA ASP A 168 13.52 14.37 -22.05
C ASP A 168 13.75 15.14 -23.36
N ALA A 169 14.57 14.58 -24.26
CA ALA A 169 14.77 15.11 -25.60
C ALA A 169 13.69 14.66 -26.61
N LEU A 170 12.95 13.58 -26.33
CA LEU A 170 11.91 13.00 -27.18
C LEU A 170 10.52 13.54 -26.87
N ILE A 171 10.23 13.82 -25.59
CA ILE A 171 8.91 14.26 -25.12
C ILE A 171 9.08 15.38 -24.08
N SER A 172 8.22 16.41 -24.17
CA SER A 172 8.22 17.51 -23.18
C SER A 172 7.49 17.12 -21.89
N ASP A 173 7.74 17.82 -20.78
CA ASP A 173 7.02 17.62 -19.51
C ASP A 173 5.49 17.74 -19.63
N THR A 174 5.01 18.51 -20.60
CA THR A 174 3.57 18.73 -20.85
C THR A 174 2.99 17.79 -21.91
N ASP A 175 3.80 16.90 -22.47
CA ASP A 175 3.36 15.94 -23.47
C ASP A 175 2.43 14.89 -22.80
N PRO A 176 1.25 14.58 -23.39
CA PRO A 176 0.41 13.48 -22.92
C PRO A 176 1.15 12.15 -22.81
N LEU A 177 2.16 11.91 -23.66
CA LEU A 177 2.97 10.71 -23.61
C LEU A 177 3.84 10.64 -22.35
N THR A 178 4.33 11.78 -21.84
CA THR A 178 5.02 11.86 -20.55
C THR A 178 4.09 11.46 -19.40
N THR A 179 2.84 11.89 -19.47
CA THR A 179 1.81 11.47 -18.49
C THR A 179 1.60 9.97 -18.53
N LEU A 180 1.41 9.40 -19.73
CA LEU A 180 1.21 7.96 -19.90
C LEU A 180 2.40 7.13 -19.39
N VAL A 181 3.63 7.59 -19.62
CA VAL A 181 4.84 6.95 -19.08
C VAL A 181 4.79 6.88 -17.57
N VAL A 182 4.48 7.99 -16.90
CA VAL A 182 4.42 8.06 -15.44
C VAL A 182 3.30 7.17 -14.91
N GLU A 183 2.15 7.13 -15.57
CA GLU A 183 1.03 6.24 -15.21
C GLU A 183 1.41 4.76 -15.35
N VAL A 184 2.03 4.37 -16.46
CA VAL A 184 2.50 2.99 -16.69
C VAL A 184 3.57 2.61 -15.67
N ALA A 185 4.54 3.49 -15.41
CA ALA A 185 5.57 3.28 -14.40
C ALA A 185 4.98 3.10 -13.00
N ALA A 186 4.09 4.00 -12.59
CA ALA A 186 3.41 3.92 -11.30
C ALA A 186 2.65 2.60 -11.13
N ALA A 187 1.86 2.20 -12.14
CA ALA A 187 1.10 0.97 -12.12
C ALA A 187 1.98 -0.29 -12.02
N LEU A 188 3.12 -0.32 -12.72
CA LEU A 188 4.06 -1.43 -12.65
C LEU A 188 4.76 -1.51 -11.29
N VAL A 189 5.22 -0.37 -10.76
CA VAL A 189 5.89 -0.31 -9.46
C VAL A 189 4.92 -0.68 -8.34
N GLU A 190 3.67 -0.23 -8.43
CA GLU A 190 2.60 -0.61 -7.51
C GLU A 190 2.29 -2.12 -7.58
N ALA A 191 2.36 -2.71 -8.78
CA ALA A 191 2.26 -4.17 -8.97
C ALA A 191 3.53 -4.94 -8.53
N GLY A 192 4.56 -4.25 -8.03
CA GLY A 192 5.82 -4.86 -7.57
C GLY A 192 6.80 -5.21 -8.69
N LEU A 193 6.64 -4.63 -9.89
CA LEU A 193 7.51 -4.80 -11.05
C LEU A 193 8.43 -3.58 -11.19
N PRO A 194 9.72 -3.67 -10.80
CA PRO A 194 10.63 -2.54 -10.86
C PRO A 194 11.02 -2.21 -12.31
N LEU A 195 11.36 -0.94 -12.55
CA LEU A 195 11.92 -0.51 -13.82
C LEU A 195 13.38 -0.95 -13.94
N HIS A 196 13.77 -1.33 -15.16
CA HIS A 196 15.14 -1.64 -15.49
C HIS A 196 16.01 -0.39 -15.41
N ASP A 197 17.13 -0.51 -14.72
CA ASP A 197 18.13 0.54 -14.52
C ASP A 197 19.05 0.69 -15.73
N ALA A 198 18.53 1.31 -16.78
CA ALA A 198 19.28 1.56 -18.01
C ALA A 198 20.42 2.57 -17.79
N ALA A 199 20.21 3.57 -16.94
CA ALA A 199 21.19 4.62 -16.62
C ALA A 199 22.29 4.14 -15.66
N GLY A 200 21.95 3.33 -14.66
CA GLY A 200 22.87 2.89 -13.59
C GLY A 200 23.63 1.60 -13.88
N GLY A 201 23.37 0.93 -15.02
CA GLY A 201 24.13 -0.25 -15.47
C GLY A 201 24.08 -1.44 -14.50
N ARG A 202 23.07 -1.49 -13.61
CA ARG A 202 22.90 -2.60 -12.68
C ARG A 202 22.50 -3.86 -13.45
N PRO A 203 23.09 -5.03 -13.12
CA PRO A 203 22.81 -6.27 -13.84
C PRO A 203 21.42 -6.85 -13.57
N ALA A 204 20.57 -6.16 -12.79
CA ALA A 204 19.24 -6.61 -12.40
C ALA A 204 18.27 -6.56 -13.58
N GLY A 205 17.36 -7.54 -13.62
CA GLY A 205 16.24 -7.51 -14.55
C GLY A 205 15.17 -6.52 -14.13
N GLY A 206 14.34 -6.07 -15.07
CA GLY A 206 13.27 -5.12 -14.82
C GLY A 206 12.49 -4.79 -16.08
N VAL A 207 11.47 -3.96 -15.93
CA VAL A 207 10.66 -3.48 -17.06
C VAL A 207 11.38 -2.33 -17.77
N CYS A 208 11.56 -2.46 -19.07
CA CYS A 208 11.97 -1.37 -19.94
C CYS A 208 10.72 -0.70 -20.50
N LEU A 209 10.66 0.62 -20.35
CA LEU A 209 9.71 1.46 -21.05
C LEU A 209 10.47 2.12 -22.22
N VAL A 210 9.79 2.57 -23.29
CA VAL A 210 10.32 3.45 -24.35
C VAL A 210 9.14 4.21 -24.96
N PRO A 211 9.10 5.56 -25.01
CA PRO A 211 8.05 6.29 -25.69
C PRO A 211 8.19 6.10 -27.19
N ASP A 212 7.10 5.74 -27.85
CA ASP A 212 7.00 5.69 -29.30
C ASP A 212 6.05 6.79 -29.78
N VAL A 213 6.64 7.92 -30.16
CA VAL A 213 5.92 9.08 -30.69
C VAL A 213 5.18 8.77 -31.99
N ALA A 214 5.64 7.79 -32.79
CA ALA A 214 5.01 7.44 -34.05
C ALA A 214 3.69 6.69 -33.85
N SER A 215 3.66 5.78 -32.86
CA SER A 215 2.46 5.03 -32.50
C SER A 215 1.62 5.71 -31.41
N GLY A 216 2.13 6.81 -30.82
CA GLY A 216 1.45 7.55 -29.76
C GLY A 216 1.28 6.74 -28.48
N GLY A 217 2.30 5.99 -28.08
CA GLY A 217 2.22 5.11 -26.90
C GLY A 217 3.58 4.76 -26.32
N VAL A 218 3.59 3.91 -25.31
CA VAL A 218 4.79 3.45 -24.61
C VAL A 218 5.03 1.99 -24.97
N LEU A 219 6.18 1.70 -25.55
CA LEU A 219 6.67 0.33 -25.70
C LEU A 219 7.14 -0.17 -24.34
N VAL A 220 6.66 -1.36 -23.98
CA VAL A 220 6.93 -2.01 -22.71
C VAL A 220 7.50 -3.40 -23.01
N GLY A 221 8.62 -3.71 -22.38
CA GLY A 221 9.26 -5.02 -22.45
C GLY A 221 9.96 -5.35 -21.16
N TRP A 222 10.29 -6.62 -20.97
CA TRP A 222 11.13 -7.06 -19.87
C TRP A 222 12.59 -7.10 -20.33
N ARG A 223 13.52 -6.81 -19.43
CA ARG A 223 14.93 -7.18 -19.62
C ARG A 223 15.32 -8.15 -18.53
N THR A 224 15.79 -9.33 -18.93
CA THR A 224 16.29 -10.28 -17.93
C THR A 224 17.70 -9.94 -17.47
N HIS A 225 17.97 -10.26 -16.20
CA HIS A 225 19.27 -10.12 -15.54
C HIS A 225 20.44 -10.59 -16.43
N ASP A 226 21.56 -9.86 -16.43
CA ASP A 226 22.70 -10.06 -17.34
C ASP A 226 23.32 -11.46 -17.25
N ARG A 227 23.32 -12.06 -16.06
CA ARG A 227 23.71 -13.47 -15.86
C ARG A 227 22.98 -14.46 -16.79
N MET A 228 21.74 -14.16 -17.17
CA MET A 228 20.99 -14.98 -18.13
C MET A 228 21.16 -14.46 -19.55
N SER A 229 20.91 -13.16 -19.79
CA SER A 229 20.85 -12.58 -21.14
C SER A 229 22.23 -12.36 -21.78
N VAL A 230 23.22 -11.93 -20.99
CA VAL A 230 24.58 -11.64 -21.47
C VAL A 230 25.49 -12.86 -21.27
N GLN A 231 25.51 -13.40 -20.05
CA GLN A 231 26.42 -14.49 -19.68
C GLN A 231 25.88 -15.87 -20.12
N ASN A 232 24.62 -15.96 -20.56
CA ASN A 232 24.02 -17.17 -21.13
C ASN A 232 24.17 -18.42 -20.25
N VAL A 233 24.18 -18.25 -18.91
CA VAL A 233 24.46 -19.33 -17.94
C VAL A 233 23.44 -20.48 -18.03
N ARG A 234 22.22 -20.21 -18.54
CA ARG A 234 21.15 -21.19 -18.73
C ARG A 234 20.93 -21.59 -20.19
N GLY A 235 21.70 -21.03 -21.13
CA GLY A 235 21.55 -21.23 -22.56
C GLY A 235 20.44 -20.38 -23.20
N THR A 236 20.54 -20.19 -24.51
CA THR A 236 19.69 -19.26 -25.29
C THR A 236 18.22 -19.67 -25.34
N THR A 237 17.91 -20.97 -25.30
CA THR A 237 16.52 -21.46 -25.30
C THR A 237 15.81 -21.10 -24.00
N ALA A 238 16.47 -21.27 -22.85
CA ALA A 238 15.92 -20.87 -21.56
C ALA A 238 15.78 -19.35 -21.49
N ASP A 239 16.76 -18.62 -22.05
CA ASP A 239 16.73 -17.16 -22.10
C ASP A 239 15.49 -16.65 -22.86
N ALA A 240 15.30 -17.13 -24.10
CA ALA A 240 14.15 -16.77 -24.92
C ALA A 240 12.79 -17.15 -24.28
N ALA A 241 12.71 -18.31 -23.63
CA ALA A 241 11.48 -18.76 -22.98
C ALA A 241 11.10 -17.87 -21.78
N VAL A 242 12.07 -17.50 -20.93
CA VAL A 242 11.82 -16.59 -19.80
C VAL A 242 11.51 -15.18 -20.30
N GLN A 243 12.22 -14.72 -21.32
CA GLN A 243 11.99 -13.41 -21.92
C GLN A 243 10.55 -13.29 -22.44
N GLN A 244 10.06 -14.30 -23.17
CA GLN A 244 8.68 -14.35 -23.64
C GLN A 244 7.69 -14.38 -22.47
N LEU A 245 7.90 -15.27 -21.50
CA LEU A 245 7.02 -15.41 -20.34
C LEU A 245 6.89 -14.10 -19.54
N MET A 246 8.00 -13.40 -19.33
CA MET A 246 8.01 -12.15 -18.60
C MET A 246 7.36 -11.01 -19.39
N ASN A 247 7.58 -10.93 -20.70
CA ASN A 247 6.88 -10.00 -21.57
C ASN A 247 5.35 -10.21 -21.50
N ASP A 248 4.90 -11.46 -21.61
CA ASP A 248 3.47 -11.81 -21.52
C ASP A 248 2.89 -11.47 -20.13
N ALA A 249 3.65 -11.71 -19.05
CA ALA A 249 3.23 -11.38 -17.70
C ALA A 249 3.09 -9.87 -17.46
N VAL A 250 4.04 -9.07 -17.97
CA VAL A 250 3.99 -7.61 -17.88
C VAL A 250 2.79 -7.07 -18.67
N ALA A 251 2.59 -7.55 -19.91
CA ALA A 251 1.47 -7.18 -20.75
C ALA A 251 0.11 -7.52 -20.09
N CYS A 252 0.02 -8.73 -19.52
CA CYS A 252 -1.18 -9.17 -18.81
C CYS A 252 -1.47 -8.29 -17.58
N THR A 253 -0.43 -7.98 -16.79
CA THR A 253 -0.55 -7.12 -15.60
C THR A 253 -1.11 -5.75 -15.97
N LEU A 254 -0.54 -5.09 -16.99
CA LEU A 254 -1.02 -3.80 -17.46
C LEU A 254 -2.47 -3.87 -17.97
N ALA A 255 -2.83 -4.93 -18.70
CA ALA A 255 -4.20 -5.11 -19.17
C ALA A 255 -5.20 -5.30 -18.01
N GLN A 256 -4.81 -5.96 -16.92
CA GLN A 256 -5.61 -6.12 -15.70
C GLN A 256 -5.72 -4.81 -14.91
N LEU A 257 -4.70 -3.97 -14.94
CA LEU A 257 -4.70 -2.63 -14.36
C LEU A 257 -5.45 -1.59 -15.22
N GLY A 258 -6.08 -2.03 -16.31
CA GLY A 258 -6.97 -1.19 -17.13
C GLY A 258 -6.29 -0.55 -18.34
N PHE A 259 -5.03 -0.84 -18.64
CA PHE A 259 -4.38 -0.26 -19.82
C PHE A 259 -4.83 -0.92 -21.13
N VAL A 260 -4.80 -0.14 -22.21
CA VAL A 260 -4.93 -0.62 -23.59
C VAL A 260 -3.58 -1.11 -24.06
N VAL A 261 -3.43 -2.44 -24.18
CA VAL A 261 -2.18 -3.12 -24.53
C VAL A 261 -2.30 -3.80 -25.89
N HIS A 262 -1.36 -3.55 -26.79
CA HIS A 262 -1.25 -4.19 -28.09
C HIS A 262 0.07 -4.96 -28.20
N THR A 263 0.06 -6.13 -28.83
CA THR A 263 1.30 -6.81 -29.18
C THR A 263 2.06 -6.00 -30.23
N PHE A 264 3.37 -5.80 -30.03
CA PHE A 264 4.20 -4.98 -30.90
C PHE A 264 5.49 -5.71 -31.30
N GLY A 265 5.66 -5.93 -32.60
CA GLY A 265 6.82 -6.62 -33.17
C GLY A 265 6.88 -8.12 -32.90
N GLU A 266 7.92 -8.78 -33.40
CA GLU A 266 8.12 -10.23 -33.29
C GLU A 266 8.74 -10.67 -31.95
N VAL A 267 9.33 -9.73 -31.19
CA VAL A 267 10.13 -10.01 -29.97
C VAL A 267 9.28 -9.92 -28.68
N GLY A 268 7.95 -9.87 -28.81
CA GLY A 268 7.02 -9.93 -27.68
C GLY A 268 6.93 -8.64 -26.85
N CYS A 269 7.44 -7.50 -27.33
CA CYS A 269 7.17 -6.21 -26.68
C CYS A 269 5.68 -5.86 -26.83
N SER A 270 5.19 -5.03 -25.91
CA SER A 270 3.81 -4.54 -25.94
C SER A 270 3.77 -3.02 -26.08
N LEU A 271 2.85 -2.50 -26.88
CA LEU A 271 2.55 -1.08 -26.98
C LEU A 271 1.37 -0.73 -26.08
N VAL A 272 1.54 0.25 -25.20
CA VAL A 272 0.50 0.78 -24.32
C VAL A 272 0.11 2.17 -24.80
N THR A 273 -1.18 2.43 -25.02
CA THR A 273 -1.64 3.69 -25.64
C THR A 273 -2.54 4.54 -24.76
N ALA A 274 -3.21 3.95 -23.77
CA ALA A 274 -4.11 4.67 -22.87
C ALA A 274 -4.46 3.82 -21.64
N LEU A 275 -5.00 4.49 -20.61
CA LEU A 275 -5.83 3.88 -19.58
C LEU A 275 -7.29 3.80 -20.09
N ARG A 276 -7.99 2.69 -19.84
CA ARG A 276 -9.40 2.49 -20.25
C ARG A 276 -10.40 3.26 -19.40
#